data_AF-A0AAU9X0N1-F1
#
_entry.id   AF-A0AAU9X0N1-F1
#
_cell.length_a   1.000
_cell.length_b   1.000
_cell.length_c   1.000
_cell.angle_alpha   90.00
_cell.angle_beta   90.00
_cell.angle_gamma   90.00
#
_symmetry.space_group_name_H-M   'P 1'
#
loop_
_entity.id
_entity.type
_entity.pdbx_description
1 polymer ?
#
loop_
_entity_poly.entity_id
_entity_poly.type
_entity_poly.pdbx_seq_one_letter_code
_entity_poly.pdbx_strand_id
1 'polypeptide(L)'
;MSLDWKKCIICQESTREALKCPLNSNGSPEDNRQTYLTFFQNVNSFREANALPTELKFSDDVDVDCLCQGSWHKSCNLKFGLSKLKKAQEHEERRPASKRRKRQSNSEEQSQCLLCSGGGDSDNLQCLSMLETDKSVRQITLELEDFELLQYTGRISEEELIAIEAKYHLKCPISWKNRYRSLCTQKVQCSSDRVDDEKMDKSIAFVELVEYIEGCVENGTHLFKLSELSSLYIQRLKDLGIKKTTHKTRFKDSLLEHYNGRTN
;
A
#
# COMPACT_ATOMS: atom_id res chain seq x y z
N MET A 1 -23.65 35.16 0.82
CA MET A 1 -22.31 35.39 0.23
C MET A 1 -22.52 36.10 -1.11
N SER A 2 -21.70 37.10 -1.42
CA SER A 2 -21.83 37.86 -2.68
C SER A 2 -21.14 37.10 -3.82
N LEU A 3 -21.89 36.71 -4.85
CA LEU A 3 -21.34 36.12 -6.07
C LEU A 3 -20.84 37.24 -6.98
N ASP A 4 -19.60 37.12 -7.45
CA ASP A 4 -19.05 38.04 -8.43
C ASP A 4 -19.40 37.56 -9.85
N TRP A 5 -20.40 38.22 -10.44
CA TRP A 5 -20.93 37.91 -11.77
C TRP A 5 -19.93 38.18 -12.91
N LYS A 6 -18.85 38.92 -12.64
CA LYS A 6 -17.75 39.13 -13.60
C LYS A 6 -16.75 37.98 -13.61
N LYS A 7 -16.88 37.03 -12.70
CA LYS A 7 -16.01 35.85 -12.58
C LYS A 7 -16.78 34.58 -12.91
N CYS A 8 -16.06 33.48 -13.05
CA CYS A 8 -16.69 32.19 -13.30
C CYS A 8 -17.64 31.81 -12.16
N ILE A 9 -18.90 31.50 -12.44
CA ILE A 9 -19.85 31.11 -11.39
C ILE A 9 -19.51 29.78 -10.70
N ILE A 10 -18.67 28.96 -11.32
CA ILE A 10 -18.27 27.64 -10.82
C ILE A 10 -17.08 27.75 -9.86
N CYS A 11 -15.98 28.42 -10.25
CA CYS A 11 -14.77 28.54 -9.41
C CYS A 11 -14.60 29.90 -8.74
N GLN A 12 -15.35 30.93 -9.14
CA GLN A 12 -15.26 32.31 -8.62
C GLN A 12 -13.86 32.94 -8.75
N GLU A 13 -13.08 32.48 -9.72
CA GLU A 13 -11.74 32.98 -10.05
C GLU A 13 -11.70 33.58 -11.46
N SER A 14 -10.78 34.54 -11.65
CA SER A 14 -10.39 35.05 -12.95
C SER A 14 -9.19 34.25 -13.43
N THR A 15 -9.38 33.40 -14.44
CA THR A 15 -8.28 32.63 -15.02
C THR A 15 -7.86 33.22 -16.37
N ARG A 16 -6.79 32.67 -16.96
CA ARG A 16 -6.39 33.00 -18.34
C ARG A 16 -7.37 32.46 -19.39
N GLU A 17 -8.28 31.56 -19.00
CA GLU A 17 -9.30 31.02 -19.89
C GLU A 17 -10.45 32.03 -20.04
N ALA A 18 -10.91 32.23 -21.28
CA ALA A 18 -12.05 33.11 -21.54
C ALA A 18 -13.34 32.55 -20.92
N LEU A 19 -14.09 33.43 -20.26
CA LEU A 19 -15.41 33.10 -19.75
C LEU A 19 -16.39 32.93 -20.92
N LYS A 20 -17.11 31.81 -20.93
CA LYS A 20 -18.19 31.56 -21.88
C LYS A 20 -19.51 31.81 -21.17
N CYS A 21 -20.29 32.74 -21.72
CA CYS A 21 -21.69 32.93 -21.38
C CYS A 21 -22.54 32.23 -22.44
N PRO A 22 -23.27 31.14 -22.12
CA PRO A 22 -24.22 30.53 -23.04
C PRO A 22 -25.16 31.55 -23.70
N LEU A 23 -25.68 32.54 -22.97
CA LEU A 23 -26.56 33.59 -23.54
C LEU A 23 -25.90 34.45 -24.65
N ASN A 24 -24.56 34.54 -24.67
CA ASN A 24 -23.83 35.29 -25.71
C ASN A 24 -23.46 34.40 -26.91
N SER A 25 -23.91 33.15 -26.94
CA SER A 25 -23.74 32.26 -28.08
C SER A 25 -24.78 32.60 -29.15
N ASN A 26 -24.45 32.45 -30.45
CA ASN A 26 -25.35 32.72 -31.58
C ASN A 26 -26.59 31.79 -31.67
N GLY A 27 -26.96 31.08 -30.59
CA GLY A 27 -28.10 30.17 -30.52
C GLY A 27 -29.38 30.86 -30.05
N SER A 28 -30.51 30.14 -30.11
CA SER A 28 -31.78 30.66 -29.60
C SER A 28 -31.73 30.86 -28.07
N PRO A 29 -32.45 31.84 -27.50
CA PRO A 29 -32.52 32.04 -26.05
C PRO A 29 -32.99 30.78 -25.29
N GLU A 30 -33.82 29.95 -25.91
CA GLU A 30 -34.32 28.69 -25.36
C GLU A 30 -33.21 27.63 -25.27
N ASP A 31 -32.37 27.49 -26.30
CA ASP A 31 -31.20 26.59 -26.30
C ASP A 31 -30.17 27.00 -25.23
N ASN A 32 -30.00 28.32 -25.06
CA ASN A 32 -29.09 28.85 -24.07
C ASN A 32 -29.60 28.59 -22.65
N ARG A 33 -30.91 28.75 -22.39
CA ARG A 33 -31.54 28.40 -21.11
C ARG A 33 -31.45 26.89 -20.84
N GLN A 34 -31.64 26.06 -21.86
CA GLN A 34 -31.49 24.61 -21.75
C GLN A 34 -30.07 24.20 -21.31
N THR A 35 -29.05 24.93 -21.76
CA THR A 35 -27.66 24.69 -21.35
C THR A 35 -27.47 24.91 -19.83
N TYR A 36 -28.06 25.97 -19.27
CA TYR A 36 -28.05 26.19 -17.83
C TYR A 36 -28.82 25.11 -17.08
N LEU A 37 -30.04 24.77 -17.53
CA LEU A 37 -30.87 23.71 -16.93
C LEU A 37 -30.12 22.37 -16.84
N THR A 38 -29.51 21.93 -17.94
CA THR A 38 -28.74 20.68 -17.97
C THR A 38 -27.53 20.75 -17.05
N PHE A 39 -26.84 21.89 -16.96
CA PHE A 39 -25.75 22.06 -16.01
C PHE A 39 -26.23 21.92 -14.55
N PHE A 40 -27.33 22.56 -14.16
CA PHE A 40 -27.88 22.46 -12.81
C PHE A 40 -28.37 21.05 -12.46
N GLN A 41 -29.03 20.38 -13.41
CA GLN A 41 -29.42 18.97 -13.25
C GLN A 41 -28.19 18.11 -12.95
N ASN A 42 -27.11 18.28 -13.71
CA ASN A 42 -25.87 17.55 -13.47
C ASN A 42 -25.27 17.89 -12.10
N VAL A 43 -25.20 19.18 -11.74
CA VAL A 43 -24.71 19.63 -10.41
C VAL A 43 -25.49 18.96 -9.29
N ASN A 44 -26.82 18.90 -9.38
CA ASN A 44 -27.65 18.23 -8.39
C ASN A 44 -27.37 16.73 -8.34
N SER A 45 -27.21 16.05 -9.48
CA SER A 45 -26.77 14.64 -9.50
C SER A 45 -25.39 14.45 -8.85
N PHE A 46 -24.45 15.38 -9.03
CA PHE A 46 -23.15 15.35 -8.35
C PHE A 46 -23.25 15.63 -6.84
N ARG A 47 -24.21 16.45 -6.41
CA ARG A 47 -24.52 16.69 -4.98
C ARG A 47 -25.09 15.44 -4.32
N GLU A 48 -26.10 14.82 -4.96
CA GLU A 48 -26.71 13.56 -4.50
C GLU A 48 -25.66 12.43 -4.40
N ALA A 49 -24.76 12.35 -5.38
CA ALA A 49 -23.64 11.40 -5.38
C ALA A 49 -22.50 11.79 -4.41
N ASN A 50 -22.61 12.92 -3.70
CA ASN A 50 -21.55 13.49 -2.85
C ASN A 50 -20.17 13.53 -3.54
N ALA A 51 -20.16 13.86 -4.84
CA ALA A 51 -19.03 13.74 -5.74
C ALA A 51 -18.73 15.05 -6.50
N LEU A 52 -19.09 16.20 -5.93
CA LEU A 52 -18.87 17.51 -6.54
C LEU A 52 -17.39 17.71 -6.95
N PRO A 53 -17.10 17.98 -8.24
CA PRO A 53 -15.73 18.19 -8.72
C PRO A 53 -15.05 19.45 -8.16
N THR A 54 -15.82 20.42 -7.67
CA THR A 54 -15.35 21.69 -7.12
C THR A 54 -16.41 22.23 -6.15
N GLU A 55 -15.98 22.88 -5.07
CA GLU A 55 -16.90 23.53 -4.12
C GLU A 55 -17.62 24.70 -4.80
N LEU A 56 -18.94 24.60 -4.92
CA LEU A 56 -19.78 25.63 -5.52
C LEU A 56 -20.17 26.65 -4.45
N LYS A 57 -19.98 27.94 -4.73
CA LYS A 57 -20.30 29.02 -3.79
C LYS A 57 -21.76 29.47 -3.83
N PHE A 58 -22.58 28.85 -4.67
CA PHE A 58 -24.02 29.08 -4.75
C PHE A 58 -24.78 27.93 -4.08
N SER A 59 -25.86 28.28 -3.38
CA SER A 59 -26.66 27.34 -2.60
C SER A 59 -27.46 26.36 -3.46
N ASP A 60 -28.13 25.41 -2.82
CA ASP A 60 -28.98 24.41 -3.48
C ASP A 60 -30.27 25.02 -4.05
N ASP A 61 -30.74 26.11 -3.46
CA ASP A 61 -32.03 26.75 -3.78
C ASP A 61 -31.94 27.90 -4.81
N VAL A 62 -30.84 28.00 -5.57
CA VAL A 62 -30.71 29.11 -6.53
C VAL A 62 -31.51 28.82 -7.79
N ASP A 63 -32.50 29.66 -8.06
CA ASP A 63 -33.30 29.61 -9.26
C ASP A 63 -32.43 29.74 -10.52
N VAL A 64 -32.69 28.89 -11.51
CA VAL A 64 -31.95 28.83 -12.77
C VAL A 64 -32.03 30.18 -13.47
N ASP A 65 -33.17 30.86 -13.37
CA ASP A 65 -33.38 32.17 -13.98
C ASP A 65 -32.53 33.28 -13.31
N CYS A 66 -32.10 33.09 -12.06
CA CYS A 66 -31.18 34.01 -11.37
C CYS A 66 -29.72 33.84 -11.82
N LEU A 67 -29.33 32.64 -12.29
CA LEU A 67 -27.95 32.32 -12.69
C LEU A 67 -27.74 32.32 -14.21
N CYS A 68 -28.79 32.52 -15.01
CA CYS A 68 -28.71 32.70 -16.47
C CYS A 68 -27.80 33.86 -16.91
N GLN A 69 -27.43 34.77 -16.01
CA GLN A 69 -26.48 35.85 -16.27
C GLN A 69 -25.01 35.48 -15.99
N GLY A 70 -24.79 34.28 -15.46
CA GLY A 70 -23.49 33.79 -15.05
C GLY A 70 -22.66 33.26 -16.22
N SER A 71 -21.38 33.60 -16.25
CA SER A 71 -20.42 33.03 -17.19
C SER A 71 -19.54 31.98 -16.52
N TRP A 72 -19.02 31.03 -17.29
CA TRP A 72 -18.10 30.01 -16.78
C TRP A 72 -16.96 29.70 -17.73
N HIS A 73 -15.86 29.18 -17.20
CA HIS A 73 -14.82 28.58 -18.03
C HIS A 73 -15.35 27.29 -18.68
N LYS A 74 -14.92 26.99 -19.91
CA LYS A 74 -15.27 25.74 -20.58
C LYS A 74 -14.73 24.55 -19.79
N SER A 75 -13.51 24.66 -19.27
CA SER A 75 -12.89 23.65 -18.42
C SER A 75 -13.71 23.38 -17.15
N CYS A 76 -14.21 24.43 -16.50
CA CYS A 76 -15.05 24.31 -15.29
C CYS A 76 -16.37 23.60 -15.60
N ASN A 77 -17.06 23.95 -16.69
CA ASN A 77 -18.31 23.30 -17.06
C ASN A 77 -18.12 21.81 -17.41
N LEU A 78 -17.04 21.47 -18.11
CA LEU A 78 -16.74 20.08 -18.49
C LEU A 78 -16.51 19.14 -17.30
N LYS A 79 -16.19 19.68 -16.11
CA LYS A 79 -16.08 18.87 -14.88
C LYS A 79 -17.42 18.25 -14.48
N PHE A 80 -18.54 18.90 -14.83
CA PHE A 80 -19.90 18.47 -14.49
C PHE A 80 -20.56 17.66 -15.61
N GLY A 81 -19.79 17.01 -16.47
CA GLY A 81 -20.33 16.13 -17.52
C GLY A 81 -20.80 14.77 -16.96
N LEU A 82 -21.87 14.21 -17.54
CA LEU A 82 -22.43 12.91 -17.16
C LEU A 82 -21.41 11.76 -17.23
N SER A 83 -20.47 11.81 -18.17
CA SER A 83 -19.39 10.82 -18.29
C SER A 83 -18.44 10.83 -17.08
N LYS A 84 -18.31 11.98 -16.40
CA LYS A 84 -17.53 12.13 -15.16
C LYS A 84 -18.36 11.71 -13.94
N LEU A 85 -19.67 11.95 -13.97
CA LEU A 85 -20.62 11.48 -12.94
C LEU A 85 -20.62 9.94 -12.87
N LYS A 86 -20.75 9.25 -14.01
CA LYS A 86 -20.77 7.79 -14.07
C LYS A 86 -19.49 7.16 -13.50
N LYS A 87 -18.32 7.73 -13.82
CA LYS A 87 -17.04 7.31 -13.24
C LYS A 87 -16.97 7.56 -11.73
N ALA A 88 -17.54 8.65 -11.24
CA ALA A 88 -17.59 8.95 -9.83
C ALA A 88 -18.52 7.99 -9.05
N GLN A 89 -19.64 7.58 -9.66
CA GLN A 89 -20.57 6.59 -9.10
C GLN A 89 -19.96 5.17 -9.08
N GLU A 90 -19.29 4.74 -10.16
CA GLU A 90 -18.59 3.45 -10.23
C GLU A 90 -17.48 3.29 -9.17
N HIS A 91 -16.89 4.39 -8.71
CA HIS A 91 -15.90 4.41 -7.63
C HIS A 91 -16.51 4.25 -6.23
N GLU A 92 -17.80 4.59 -6.04
CA GLU A 92 -18.49 4.47 -4.75
C GLU A 92 -19.11 3.07 -4.57
N GLU A 93 -19.64 2.46 -5.64
CA GLU A 93 -20.19 1.07 -5.60
C GLU A 93 -19.11 0.01 -5.33
N ARG A 94 -17.84 0.29 -5.63
CA ARG A 94 -16.72 -0.63 -5.38
C ARG A 94 -16.07 -0.50 -3.99
N ARG A 95 -16.59 0.37 -3.13
CA ARG A 95 -16.05 0.58 -1.77
C ARG A 95 -16.88 -0.17 -0.74
N PRO A 96 -16.31 -1.13 0.02
CA PRO A 96 -16.94 -1.60 1.24
C PRO A 96 -17.12 -0.43 2.20
N ALA A 97 -18.30 -0.34 2.82
CA ALA A 97 -18.66 0.71 3.76
C ALA A 97 -17.74 0.70 5.00
N SER A 98 -16.61 1.40 4.93
CA SER A 98 -15.85 1.77 6.12
C SER A 98 -15.37 3.21 6.01
N LYS A 99 -16.16 4.10 6.64
CA LYS A 99 -15.81 5.42 7.17
C LYS A 99 -14.94 6.30 6.26
N ARG A 100 -15.60 7.16 5.47
CA ARG A 100 -15.07 8.44 4.99
C ARG A 100 -14.43 9.19 6.16
N ARG A 101 -13.10 9.17 6.29
CA ARG A 101 -12.41 10.26 6.98
C ARG A 101 -12.43 11.44 6.02
N LYS A 102 -13.06 12.52 6.49
CA LYS A 102 -13.06 13.86 5.88
C LYS A 102 -11.62 14.16 5.45
N ARG A 103 -11.38 14.42 4.16
CA ARG A 103 -10.13 15.03 3.70
C ARG A 103 -10.10 16.41 4.35
N GLN A 104 -9.42 16.49 5.48
CA GLN A 104 -9.10 17.74 6.12
C GLN A 104 -7.94 18.30 5.29
N SER A 105 -8.23 19.31 4.48
CA SER A 105 -7.20 20.07 3.77
C SER A 105 -6.41 20.87 4.81
N ASN A 106 -5.45 20.23 5.47
CA ASN A 106 -4.43 20.96 6.20
C ASN A 106 -3.26 21.22 5.24
N SER A 107 -3.17 22.48 4.82
CA SER A 107 -2.02 23.08 4.15
C SER A 107 -0.67 22.84 4.87
N GLU A 108 -0.70 22.33 6.10
CA GLU A 108 0.47 22.00 6.94
C GLU A 108 1.04 20.60 6.67
N GLU A 109 0.22 19.61 6.27
CA GLU A 109 0.68 18.22 6.03
C GLU A 109 1.54 18.09 4.75
N GLN A 110 1.37 18.98 3.78
CA GLN A 110 2.17 19.02 2.55
C GLN A 110 3.59 19.60 2.71
N SER A 111 3.95 19.97 3.95
CA SER A 111 5.28 20.50 4.29
C SER A 111 6.03 19.61 5.27
N GLN A 112 5.55 18.37 5.49
CA GLN A 112 6.20 17.39 6.35
C GLN A 112 6.94 16.36 5.52
N CYS A 113 8.06 15.87 6.06
CA CYS A 113 8.79 14.77 5.47
C CYS A 113 8.02 13.47 5.67
N LEU A 114 7.70 12.78 4.58
CA LEU A 114 7.06 11.47 4.54
C LEU A 114 7.72 10.44 5.47
N LEU A 115 9.04 10.49 5.60
CA LEU A 115 9.85 9.46 6.27
C LEU A 115 10.08 9.71 7.77
N CYS A 116 9.87 10.93 8.26
CA CYS A 116 10.12 11.25 9.68
C CYS A 116 9.01 12.08 10.32
N SER A 117 7.94 12.38 9.57
CA SER A 117 6.77 13.16 9.99
C SER A 117 7.07 14.56 10.56
N GLY A 118 8.33 14.98 10.54
CA GLY A 118 8.79 16.29 11.00
C GLY A 118 8.61 17.35 9.92
N GLY A 119 8.30 18.57 10.36
CA GLY A 119 8.30 19.76 9.53
C GLY A 119 9.02 20.89 10.25
N GLY A 120 9.83 21.67 9.51
CA GLY A 120 10.28 22.97 9.98
C GLY A 120 11.77 23.15 10.27
N ASP A 121 12.66 22.30 9.78
CA ASP A 121 14.06 22.74 9.61
C ASP A 121 14.28 23.11 8.15
N SER A 122 15.10 24.14 7.93
CA SER A 122 15.48 24.77 6.66
C SER A 122 16.14 23.84 5.61
N ASP A 123 15.90 22.52 5.66
CA ASP A 123 16.43 21.54 4.75
C ASP A 123 15.46 21.35 3.57
N ASN A 124 15.97 21.62 2.37
CA ASN A 124 15.31 21.45 1.08
C ASN A 124 14.56 20.12 0.99
N LEU A 125 13.26 20.15 1.27
CA LEU A 125 12.33 19.05 1.04
C LEU A 125 12.26 18.76 -0.45
N GLN A 126 12.48 17.51 -0.85
CA GLN A 126 12.40 17.07 -2.23
C GLN A 126 11.11 16.30 -2.48
N CYS A 127 10.56 16.44 -3.69
CA CYS A 127 9.39 15.67 -4.11
C CYS A 127 9.77 14.21 -4.33
N LEU A 128 8.87 13.30 -3.93
CA LEU A 128 9.04 11.86 -4.07
C LEU A 128 9.27 11.40 -5.51
N SER A 129 8.78 12.16 -6.51
CA SER A 129 9.05 11.90 -7.93
C SER A 129 10.54 11.87 -8.30
N MET A 130 11.42 12.44 -7.46
CA MET A 130 12.88 12.45 -7.62
C MET A 130 13.56 11.29 -6.88
N LEU A 131 12.83 10.51 -6.08
CA LEU A 131 13.39 9.37 -5.38
C LEU A 131 13.37 8.17 -6.32
N GLU A 132 14.54 7.74 -6.82
CA GLU A 132 14.67 6.45 -7.50
C GLU A 132 14.31 5.34 -6.49
N THR A 133 13.08 4.83 -6.58
CA THR A 133 12.52 3.83 -5.66
C THR A 133 13.02 2.44 -6.03
N ASP A 134 14.30 2.21 -5.78
CA ASP A 134 14.90 0.88 -5.76
C ASP A 134 14.27 0.07 -4.61
N LYS A 135 13.49 -0.97 -4.96
CA LYS A 135 12.49 -1.69 -4.13
C LYS A 135 11.41 -0.75 -3.56
N SER A 136 10.13 -1.05 -3.83
CA SER A 136 9.01 -0.17 -3.44
C SER A 136 9.11 0.24 -1.97
N VAL A 137 8.94 1.54 -1.70
CA VAL A 137 9.02 2.11 -0.33
C VAL A 137 8.19 1.29 0.66
N ARG A 138 7.07 0.76 0.18
CA ARG A 138 6.19 -0.15 0.90
C ARG A 138 6.89 -1.42 1.37
N GLN A 139 7.65 -2.10 0.53
CA GLN A 139 8.32 -3.35 0.89
C GLN A 139 9.34 -3.15 2.02
N ILE A 140 10.19 -2.14 1.91
CA ILE A 140 11.20 -1.86 2.95
C ILE A 140 10.52 -1.38 4.23
N THR A 141 9.47 -0.57 4.13
CA THR A 141 8.69 -0.12 5.31
C THR A 141 7.99 -1.30 5.99
N LEU A 142 7.47 -2.27 5.22
CA LEU A 142 6.88 -3.50 5.75
C LEU A 142 7.90 -4.30 6.53
N GLU A 143 9.10 -4.46 5.98
CA GLU A 143 10.16 -5.21 6.64
C GLU A 143 10.72 -4.50 7.89
N LEU A 144 10.69 -3.18 7.92
CA LEU A 144 11.11 -2.37 9.08
C LEU A 144 10.06 -2.28 10.18
N GLU A 145 8.84 -2.80 9.97
CA GLU A 145 7.71 -2.71 10.90
C GLU A 145 7.42 -1.26 11.36
N ASP A 146 7.69 -0.29 10.49
CA ASP A 146 7.43 1.12 10.80
C ASP A 146 5.93 1.41 10.64
N PHE A 147 5.15 1.08 11.67
CA PHE A 147 3.68 1.06 11.60
C PHE A 147 3.06 2.41 11.23
N GLU A 148 3.69 3.53 11.58
CA GLU A 148 3.22 4.86 11.21
C GLU A 148 3.40 5.10 9.70
N LEU A 149 4.60 4.84 9.19
CA LEU A 149 4.89 4.91 7.77
C LEU A 149 4.10 3.87 6.97
N LEU A 150 3.84 2.67 7.51
CA LEU A 150 3.00 1.64 6.91
C LEU A 150 1.54 2.04 6.84
N GLN A 151 1.02 2.70 7.86
CA GLN A 151 -0.35 3.19 7.83
C GLN A 151 -0.50 4.28 6.77
N TYR A 152 0.51 5.16 6.63
CA TYR A 152 0.53 6.21 5.64
C TYR A 152 0.70 5.66 4.22
N THR A 153 1.77 4.90 3.98
CA THR A 153 2.08 4.30 2.67
C THR A 153 1.13 3.17 2.30
N GLY A 154 0.49 2.47 3.25
CA GLY A 154 -0.48 1.42 2.99
C GLY A 154 -1.78 1.93 2.37
N ARG A 155 -2.20 3.14 2.76
CA ARG A 155 -3.43 3.80 2.30
C ARG A 155 -3.30 4.54 0.98
N ILE A 156 -2.08 4.85 0.54
CA ILE A 156 -1.81 5.75 -0.58
C ILE A 156 -0.84 5.06 -1.56
N SER A 157 -1.27 4.80 -2.80
CA SER A 157 -0.41 4.17 -3.83
C SER A 157 0.82 5.01 -4.14
N GLU A 158 1.85 4.42 -4.75
CA GLU A 158 3.07 5.18 -5.12
C GLU A 158 2.72 6.31 -6.11
N GLU A 159 1.80 6.04 -7.03
CA GLU A 159 1.27 7.04 -7.96
C GLU A 159 0.48 8.14 -7.24
N GLU A 160 -0.27 7.78 -6.20
CA GLU A 160 -0.98 8.75 -5.36
C GLU A 160 -0.03 9.59 -4.52
N LEU A 161 1.08 9.02 -4.00
CA LEU A 161 2.12 9.76 -3.28
C LEU A 161 2.81 10.79 -4.20
N ILE A 162 3.03 10.43 -5.47
CA ILE A 162 3.53 11.36 -6.49
C ILE A 162 2.47 12.43 -6.79
N ALA A 163 1.19 12.05 -6.91
CA ALA A 163 0.10 12.98 -7.22
C ALA A 163 -0.18 14.00 -6.10
N ILE A 164 0.06 13.64 -4.83
CA ILE A 164 -0.02 14.58 -3.71
C ILE A 164 1.30 15.34 -3.46
N GLU A 165 2.29 15.17 -4.34
CA GLU A 165 3.63 15.76 -4.23
C GLU A 165 4.25 15.51 -2.85
N ALA A 166 4.18 14.27 -2.38
CA ALA A 166 4.76 13.89 -1.09
C ALA A 166 6.23 14.30 -1.04
N LYS A 167 6.65 14.86 0.10
CA LYS A 167 8.00 15.42 0.27
C LYS A 167 8.84 14.61 1.24
N TYR A 168 10.15 14.68 1.11
CA TYR A 168 11.09 14.07 2.06
C TYR A 168 12.36 14.92 2.21
N HIS A 169 13.05 14.83 3.36
CA HIS A 169 14.39 15.40 3.51
C HIS A 169 15.42 14.51 2.82
N LEU A 170 16.36 15.07 2.07
CA LEU A 170 17.45 14.34 1.40
C LEU A 170 18.18 13.28 2.27
N LYS A 171 18.32 13.55 3.57
CA LYS A 171 18.99 12.65 4.53
C LYS A 171 18.11 11.48 4.98
N CYS A 172 16.78 11.62 4.95
CA CYS A 172 15.85 10.63 5.47
C CYS A 172 15.84 9.32 4.65
N PRO A 173 15.86 9.31 3.31
CA PRO A 173 15.97 8.06 2.54
C PRO A 173 17.26 7.29 2.85
N ILE A 174 18.37 8.00 3.08
CA ILE A 174 19.66 7.37 3.41
C ILE A 174 19.56 6.71 4.79
N SER A 175 19.04 7.43 5.79
CA SER A 175 18.83 6.90 7.14
C SER A 175 17.90 5.68 7.12
N TRP A 176 16.79 5.76 6.39
CA TRP A 176 15.83 4.67 6.24
C TRP A 176 16.44 3.45 5.53
N LYS A 177 17.18 3.63 4.43
CA LYS A 177 17.94 2.55 3.76
C LYS A 177 19.02 1.96 4.67
N ASN A 178 19.67 2.76 5.52
CA ASN A 178 20.66 2.27 6.50
C ASN A 178 20.00 1.40 7.57
N ARG A 179 18.83 1.80 8.06
CA ARG A 179 18.01 1.03 8.99
C ARG A 179 17.63 -0.32 8.38
N TYR A 180 17.19 -0.32 7.12
CA TYR A 180 16.89 -1.53 6.38
C TYR A 180 18.11 -2.44 6.21
N ARG A 181 19.26 -1.86 5.82
CA ARG A 181 20.52 -2.60 5.73
C ARG A 181 20.89 -3.24 7.06
N SER A 182 20.79 -2.49 8.16
CA SER A 182 21.05 -3.00 9.52
C SER A 182 20.14 -4.18 9.88
N LEU A 183 18.85 -4.10 9.52
CA LEU A 183 17.91 -5.20 9.70
C LEU A 183 18.32 -6.42 8.84
N CYS A 184 18.72 -6.22 7.59
CA CYS A 184 19.21 -7.31 6.75
C CYS A 184 20.46 -7.97 7.36
N THR A 185 21.42 -7.19 7.88
CA THR A 185 22.58 -7.75 8.59
C THR A 185 22.16 -8.52 9.84
N GLN A 186 21.22 -7.99 10.61
CA GLN A 186 20.70 -8.66 11.81
C GLN A 186 19.92 -9.95 11.47
N LYS A 187 19.13 -9.96 10.39
CA LYS A 187 18.46 -11.17 9.88
C LYS A 187 19.48 -12.23 9.44
N VAL A 188 20.59 -11.81 8.83
CA VAL A 188 21.70 -12.71 8.49
C VAL A 188 22.37 -13.24 9.77
N GLN A 189 22.55 -12.40 10.78
CA GLN A 189 23.09 -12.82 12.09
C GLN A 189 22.15 -13.80 12.83
N CYS A 190 20.85 -13.52 12.95
CA CYS A 190 19.88 -14.45 13.55
C CYS A 190 19.63 -15.71 12.70
N SER A 191 19.88 -15.67 11.39
CA SER A 191 19.89 -16.88 10.58
C SER A 191 21.07 -17.81 10.92
N SER A 192 22.15 -17.28 11.49
CA SER A 192 23.24 -18.07 12.08
C SER A 192 22.82 -18.79 13.36
N ASP A 193 22.01 -18.15 14.22
CA ASP A 193 21.49 -18.78 15.44
C ASP A 193 20.55 -19.96 15.11
N ARG A 194 19.76 -19.83 14.03
CA ARG A 194 18.91 -20.93 13.52
C ARG A 194 19.70 -22.11 12.96
N VAL A 195 20.94 -21.91 12.51
CA VAL A 195 21.80 -23.03 12.05
C VAL A 195 22.23 -23.89 13.23
N ASP A 196 22.40 -23.30 14.42
CA ASP A 196 22.75 -24.02 15.64
C ASP A 196 21.53 -24.79 16.19
N ASP A 197 20.35 -24.16 16.24
CA ASP A 197 19.09 -24.83 16.60
C ASP A 197 18.77 -25.99 15.64
N GLU A 198 18.88 -25.76 14.32
CA GLU A 198 18.67 -26.81 13.32
C GLU A 198 19.68 -27.97 13.42
N LYS A 199 20.87 -27.74 13.99
CA LYS A 199 21.89 -28.76 14.19
C LYS A 199 21.61 -29.54 15.47
N MET A 200 21.15 -28.85 16.52
CA MET A 200 20.69 -29.46 17.76
C MET A 200 19.46 -30.35 17.51
N ASP A 201 18.45 -29.85 16.82
CA ASP A 201 17.23 -30.60 16.47
C ASP A 201 17.53 -31.84 15.60
N LYS A 202 18.47 -31.73 14.65
CA LYS A 202 18.93 -32.89 13.88
C LYS A 202 19.64 -33.94 14.73
N SER A 203 20.34 -33.50 15.76
CA SER A 203 21.03 -34.38 16.71
C SER A 203 20.03 -35.08 17.63
N ILE A 204 19.01 -34.36 18.13
CA ILE A 204 17.92 -34.93 18.92
C ILE A 204 17.20 -36.03 18.15
N ALA A 205 16.74 -35.74 16.93
CA ALA A 205 16.06 -36.72 16.09
C ALA A 205 16.93 -37.95 15.76
N PHE A 206 18.26 -37.78 15.72
CA PHE A 206 19.18 -38.88 15.46
C PHE A 206 19.38 -39.76 16.70
N VAL A 207 19.52 -39.14 17.88
CA VAL A 207 19.64 -39.87 19.16
C VAL A 207 18.37 -40.68 19.44
N GLU A 208 17.18 -40.09 19.27
CA GLU A 208 15.91 -40.80 19.46
C GLU A 208 15.76 -42.00 18.51
N LEU A 209 16.27 -41.89 17.27
CA LEU A 209 16.29 -43.01 16.33
C LEU A 209 17.22 -44.12 16.81
N VAL A 210 18.41 -43.76 17.32
CA VAL A 210 19.36 -44.72 17.89
C VAL A 210 18.76 -45.43 19.10
N GLU A 211 18.11 -44.68 20.01
CA GLU A 211 17.40 -45.24 21.16
C GLU A 211 16.30 -46.22 20.73
N TYR A 212 15.55 -45.89 19.68
CA TYR A 212 14.57 -46.81 19.09
C TYR A 212 15.22 -48.10 18.57
N ILE A 213 16.34 -48.00 17.85
CA ILE A 213 17.07 -49.16 17.34
C ILE A 213 17.60 -50.01 18.50
N GLU A 214 18.20 -49.40 19.51
CA GLU A 214 18.73 -50.08 20.70
C GLU A 214 17.62 -50.82 21.45
N GLY A 215 16.47 -50.17 21.69
CA GLY A 215 15.32 -50.83 22.29
C GLY A 215 14.78 -52.00 21.45
N CYS A 216 14.81 -51.91 20.12
CA CYS A 216 14.46 -53.04 19.26
C CYS A 216 15.47 -54.20 19.34
N VAL A 217 16.77 -53.89 19.45
CA VAL A 217 17.84 -54.87 19.61
C VAL A 217 17.72 -55.61 20.95
N GLU A 218 17.43 -54.90 22.04
CA GLU A 218 17.14 -55.50 23.35
C GLU A 218 15.94 -56.45 23.30
N ASN A 219 14.95 -56.13 22.47
CA ASN A 219 13.78 -56.97 22.20
C ASN A 219 14.02 -58.08 21.16
N GLY A 220 15.27 -58.32 20.74
CA GLY A 220 15.68 -59.42 19.86
C GLY A 220 15.57 -59.15 18.36
N THR A 221 15.33 -57.90 17.94
CA THR A 221 15.30 -57.50 16.52
C THR A 221 16.66 -56.96 16.08
N HIS A 222 17.35 -57.67 15.18
CA HIS A 222 18.70 -57.30 14.73
C HIS A 222 18.80 -56.89 13.25
N LEU A 223 17.70 -56.96 12.49
CA LEU A 223 17.67 -56.62 11.06
C LEU A 223 16.70 -55.47 10.81
N PHE A 224 17.21 -54.36 10.29
CA PHE A 224 16.43 -53.15 10.01
C PHE A 224 16.55 -52.77 8.53
N LYS A 225 15.42 -52.40 7.90
CA LYS A 225 15.49 -51.82 6.55
C LYS A 225 15.90 -50.35 6.65
N LEU A 226 16.94 -49.98 5.92
CA LEU A 226 17.43 -48.59 5.88
C LEU A 226 16.34 -47.60 5.43
N SER A 227 15.42 -48.02 4.55
CA SER A 227 14.29 -47.20 4.12
C SER A 227 13.31 -46.87 5.25
N GLU A 228 13.11 -47.80 6.19
CA GLU A 228 12.21 -47.63 7.33
C GLU A 228 12.85 -46.67 8.35
N LEU A 229 14.12 -46.91 8.70
CA LEU A 229 14.88 -46.01 9.58
C LEU A 229 15.00 -44.58 9.02
N SER A 230 15.25 -44.46 7.71
CA SER A 230 15.29 -43.16 7.04
C SER A 230 13.93 -42.45 7.09
N SER A 231 12.83 -43.20 7.03
CA SER A 231 11.49 -42.61 7.08
C SER A 231 11.16 -42.13 8.49
N LEU A 232 11.50 -42.91 9.51
CA LEU A 232 11.35 -42.52 10.93
C LEU A 232 12.15 -41.26 11.25
N TYR A 233 13.41 -41.19 10.80
CA TYR A 233 14.25 -40.01 10.97
C TYR A 233 13.66 -38.75 10.29
N ILE A 234 13.23 -38.89 9.03
CA ILE A 234 12.63 -37.79 8.27
C ILE A 234 11.31 -37.35 8.91
N GLN A 235 10.51 -38.29 9.40
CA GLN A 235 9.27 -37.98 10.10
C GLN A 235 9.57 -37.19 11.38
N ARG A 236 10.56 -37.59 12.17
CA ARG A 236 10.92 -36.89 13.39
C ARG A 236 11.47 -35.49 13.13
N LEU A 237 12.28 -35.32 12.08
CA LEU A 237 12.72 -33.99 11.64
C LEU A 237 11.53 -33.08 11.25
N LYS A 238 10.48 -33.63 10.62
CA LYS A 238 9.28 -32.87 10.31
C LYS A 238 8.51 -32.45 11.56
N ASP A 239 8.45 -33.31 12.56
CA ASP A 239 7.80 -32.99 13.86
C ASP A 239 8.52 -31.85 14.57
N LEU A 240 9.85 -31.77 14.43
CA LEU A 240 10.68 -30.66 14.91
C LEU A 240 10.66 -29.42 13.99
N GLY A 241 9.80 -29.39 12.96
CA GLY A 241 9.66 -28.25 12.06
C GLY A 241 10.70 -28.15 10.95
N ILE A 242 11.60 -29.13 10.80
CA ILE A 242 12.66 -29.16 9.78
C ILE A 242 12.11 -29.76 8.48
N LYS A 243 11.91 -28.92 7.47
CA LYS A 243 11.54 -29.34 6.10
C LYS A 243 12.78 -29.61 5.26
N LYS A 244 13.45 -30.76 5.46
CA LYS A 244 14.58 -31.21 4.63
C LYS A 244 14.39 -32.63 4.08
N THR A 245 14.97 -32.87 2.90
CA THR A 245 15.15 -34.20 2.33
C THR A 245 16.54 -34.71 2.69
N THR A 246 16.61 -35.77 3.49
CA THR A 246 17.89 -36.36 3.89
C THR A 246 18.44 -37.26 2.77
N HIS A 247 19.69 -37.07 2.35
CA HIS A 247 20.34 -37.97 1.39
C HIS A 247 20.58 -39.34 2.06
N LYS A 248 19.93 -40.39 1.54
CA LYS A 248 19.95 -41.76 2.10
C LYS A 248 21.36 -42.32 2.32
N THR A 249 22.30 -42.00 1.42
CA THR A 249 23.70 -42.44 1.53
C THR A 249 24.38 -41.85 2.76
N ARG A 250 24.29 -40.53 2.96
CA ARG A 250 24.88 -39.85 4.12
C ARG A 250 24.27 -40.32 5.44
N PHE A 251 22.96 -40.55 5.46
CA PHE A 251 22.28 -41.08 6.64
C PHE A 251 22.77 -42.48 7.02
N LYS A 252 22.97 -43.35 6.02
CA LYS A 252 23.56 -44.68 6.24
C LYS A 252 24.94 -44.59 6.85
N ASP A 253 25.79 -43.72 6.29
CA ASP A 253 27.17 -43.57 6.73
C ASP A 253 27.23 -43.05 8.17
N SER A 254 26.37 -42.07 8.54
CA SER A 254 26.28 -41.58 9.93
C SER A 254 25.79 -42.64 10.93
N LEU A 255 24.83 -43.49 10.55
CA LEU A 255 24.40 -44.60 11.40
C LEU A 255 25.54 -45.61 11.61
N LEU A 256 26.22 -45.98 10.52
CA LEU A 256 27.33 -46.93 10.60
C LEU A 256 28.50 -46.37 11.40
N GLU A 257 28.83 -45.09 11.24
CA GLU A 257 29.87 -44.42 12.03
C GLU A 257 29.55 -44.42 13.53
N HIS A 258 28.29 -44.15 13.90
CA HIS A 258 27.85 -44.18 15.29
C HIS A 258 28.02 -45.57 15.94
N TYR A 259 27.69 -46.65 15.23
CA TYR A 259 27.83 -48.01 15.76
C TYR A 259 29.26 -48.58 15.62
N ASN A 260 30.01 -48.21 14.58
CA ASN A 260 31.42 -48.58 14.42
C ASN A 260 32.34 -47.88 15.43
N GLY A 261 31.97 -46.68 15.91
CA GLY A 261 32.71 -45.96 16.95
C GLY A 261 32.54 -46.53 18.36
N ARG A 262 31.55 -47.40 18.59
CA ARG A 262 31.27 -48.06 19.87
C ARG A 262 31.84 -49.47 20.00
N THR A 263 32.50 -49.99 18.96
CA THR A 263 33.27 -51.25 19.05
C THR A 263 34.69 -50.97 19.54
N ASN A 264 34.83 -50.68 20.83
CA ASN A 264 36.05 -50.84 21.63
C ASN A 264 35.68 -50.98 23.10
#